data_AF-A0A965JEV3-F1
#
_entry.id   AF-A0A965JEV3-F1
#
_cell.length_a   1.000
_cell.length_b   1.000
_cell.length_c   1.000
_cell.angle_alpha   90.00
_cell.angle_beta   90.00
_cell.angle_gamma   90.00
#
_symmetry.space_group_name_H-M   'P 1'
#
loop_
_entity.id
_entity.type
_entity.pdbx_description
1 polymer ?
#
loop_
_entity_poly.entity_id
_entity_poly.type
_entity_poly.pdbx_seq_one_letter_code
_entity_poly.pdbx_strand_id
1 'polypeptide(L)' 'DANLERRTGANGWVEMTLTEGKNREVRRVLEFLGLEVSRLIRTSYGPFALGDLERGAVAEVDRNQLFIFRQSLPK' A
#
# COMPACT_ATOMS: atom_id res chain seq x y z
N ASP A 1 -8.67 4.42 5.00
CA ASP A 1 -9.47 3.27 5.47
C ASP A 1 -8.58 2.12 5.88
N ALA A 2 -9.06 1.25 6.76
CA ALA A 2 -8.39 0.01 7.15
C ALA A 2 -9.38 -1.15 7.17
N ASN A 3 -9.08 -2.23 6.44
CA ASN A 3 -9.90 -3.43 6.35
C ASN A 3 -9.10 -4.65 6.82
N LEU A 4 -9.72 -5.51 7.63
CA LEU A 4 -9.08 -6.71 8.16
C LEU A 4 -9.50 -7.92 7.31
N GLU A 5 -8.56 -8.47 6.56
CA GLU A 5 -8.77 -9.70 5.79
C GLU A 5 -8.52 -10.96 6.65
N ARG A 6 -8.98 -12.11 6.15
CA ARG A 6 -9.03 -13.41 6.85
C ARG A 6 -7.79 -13.71 7.70
N ARG A 7 -8.04 -14.13 8.94
CA ARG A 7 -7.01 -14.65 9.86
C ARG A 7 -6.61 -16.06 9.42
N THR A 8 -5.30 -16.30 9.30
CA THR A 8 -4.74 -17.62 9.03
C THR A 8 -3.82 -17.99 10.19
N GLY A 9 -4.31 -18.83 11.11
CA GLY A 9 -3.59 -19.15 12.34
C GLY A 9 -3.38 -17.92 13.24
N ALA A 10 -2.14 -17.72 13.71
CA ALA A 10 -1.78 -16.59 14.57
C ALA A 10 -1.67 -15.23 13.84
N ASN A 11 -1.62 -15.24 12.50
CA ASN A 11 -1.42 -14.04 11.68
C ASN A 11 -2.70 -13.61 10.96
N GLY A 12 -2.88 -12.30 10.79
CA GLY A 12 -3.96 -11.72 9.99
C GLY A 12 -3.41 -10.72 8.97
N TRP A 13 -4.14 -10.50 7.89
CA TRP A 13 -3.82 -9.49 6.89
C TRP A 13 -4.63 -8.23 7.15
N VAL A 14 -3.97 -7.08 7.15
CA VAL A 14 -4.62 -5.78 7.28
C VAL A 14 -4.35 -5.00 6.00
N GLU A 15 -5.41 -4.63 5.29
CA GLU A 15 -5.36 -3.68 4.20
C GLU A 15 -5.50 -2.27 4.78
N MET A 16 -4.58 -1.36 4.43
CA MET A 16 -4.59 0.02 4.91
C MET A 16 -4.27 0.98 3.77
N THR A 17 -5.02 2.07 3.68
CA THR A 17 -4.76 3.16 2.74
C THR A 17 -4.30 4.39 3.53
N LEU A 18 -3.12 4.90 3.18
CA LEU A 18 -2.53 6.11 3.77
C LEU A 18 -2.40 7.19 2.70
N THR A 19 -2.71 8.43 3.07
CA THR A 19 -2.49 9.62 2.23
C THR A 19 -1.17 10.33 2.55
N GLU A 20 -0.57 10.03 3.69
CA GLU A 20 0.79 10.45 4.05
C GLU A 20 1.79 9.29 3.98
N GLY A 21 3.09 9.62 4.03
CA GLY A 21 4.19 8.67 3.87
C GLY A 21 5.32 8.91 4.86
N LYS A 22 5.00 9.11 6.14
CA LYS A 22 6.06 9.29 7.15
C LYS A 22 6.90 8.00 7.26
N ASN A 23 8.19 8.15 7.55
CA ASN A 23 9.13 7.02 7.65
C ASN A 23 8.55 5.95 8.58
N ARG A 24 8.32 4.70 8.14
CA ARG A 24 7.79 3.57 8.97
C ARG A 24 6.43 3.82 9.65
N GLU A 25 5.59 4.69 9.10
CA GLU A 25 4.30 5.06 9.70
C GLU A 25 3.38 3.86 9.99
N VAL A 26 3.13 3.00 9.00
CA VAL A 26 2.28 1.80 9.18
C VAL A 26 2.77 0.91 10.33
N ARG A 27 4.09 0.72 10.44
CA ARG A 27 4.68 -0.10 11.50
C ARG A 27 4.48 0.54 12.87
N ARG A 28 4.68 1.86 12.99
CA ARG A 28 4.48 2.58 14.25
C ARG A 28 3.01 2.58 14.69
N VAL A 29 2.08 2.76 13.77
CA VAL A 29 0.64 2.76 14.08
C VAL A 29 0.20 1.38 14.59
N LEU A 30 0.63 0.30 13.94
CA LEU A 30 0.30 -1.06 14.37
C LEU A 30 0.99 -1.44 15.69
N GLU A 31 2.25 -1.04 15.87
CA GLU A 31 2.99 -1.26 17.13
C GLU A 31 2.34 -0.54 18.31
N PHE A 32 1.86 0.69 18.10
CA PHE A 32 1.10 1.44 19.10
C PHE A 32 -0.19 0.71 19.53
N LEU A 33 -0.79 -0.07 18.63
CA LEU A 33 -1.95 -0.92 18.91
C LEU A 33 -1.58 -2.30 19.47
N GLY A 34 -0.29 -2.55 19.77
CA GLY A 34 0.20 -3.82 20.30
C GLY A 34 0.32 -4.93 19.24
N LEU A 35 0.35 -4.58 17.96
CA LEU A 35 0.46 -5.52 16.84
C LEU A 35 1.86 -5.47 16.23
N GLU A 36 2.45 -6.65 15.97
CA GLU A 36 3.73 -6.76 15.29
C GLU A 36 3.55 -6.98 13.77
N VAL A 37 4.34 -6.25 12.97
CA VAL A 37 4.28 -6.35 11.49
C VAL A 37 5.36 -7.29 10.97
N SER A 38 4.97 -8.53 10.69
CA SER A 38 5.85 -9.54 10.08
C SER A 38 6.08 -9.30 8.58
N ARG A 39 5.05 -8.85 7.85
CA ARG A 39 5.10 -8.58 6.40
C ARG A 39 4.33 -7.31 6.06
N LEU A 40 4.95 -6.45 5.25
CA LEU A 40 4.34 -5.22 4.73
C LEU A 40 4.59 -5.16 3.22
N ILE A 41 3.51 -5.10 2.45
CA ILE A 41 3.54 -5.01 0.99
C ILE A 41 2.70 -3.81 0.60
N ARG A 42 3.24 -2.96 -0.28
CA ARG A 42 2.46 -1.89 -0.91
C ARG A 42 1.81 -2.45 -2.16
N THR A 43 0.51 -2.67 -2.12
CA THR A 43 -0.29 -3.24 -3.21
C THR A 43 -0.72 -2.20 -4.23
N SER A 44 -0.76 -0.91 -3.86
CA SER A 44 -1.10 0.19 -4.76
C SER A 44 -0.40 1.50 -4.36
N TYR A 45 -0.32 2.42 -5.32
CA TYR A 45 0.11 3.79 -5.11
C TYR A 45 -0.73 4.72 -5.99
N GLY A 46 -1.60 5.52 -5.36
CA GLY A 46 -2.58 6.33 -6.09
C GLY A 46 -3.42 5.45 -7.02
N PRO A 47 -3.52 5.78 -8.33
CA PRO A 47 -4.27 4.99 -9.30
C PRO A 47 -3.52 3.76 -9.84
N PHE A 48 -2.30 3.49 -9.39
CA PHE A 48 -1.47 2.40 -9.89
C PHE A 48 -1.51 1.21 -8.94
N ALA A 49 -2.06 0.09 -9.40
CA ALA A 49 -2.06 -1.17 -8.67
C ALA A 49 -0.83 -2.01 -9.05
N LEU A 50 -0.34 -2.82 -8.10
CA LEU A 50 0.73 -3.78 -8.33
C LEU A 50 0.29 -4.89 -9.29
N GLY A 51 -0.98 -5.30 -9.22
CA GLY A 51 -1.54 -6.38 -10.05
C GLY A 51 -0.77 -7.69 -9.91
N ASP A 52 -0.58 -8.37 -11.04
CA ASP A 52 0.12 -9.66 -11.12
C ASP A 52 1.63 -9.51 -11.37
N LEU A 53 2.21 -8.34 -11.07
CA LEU A 53 3.62 -8.09 -11.30
C LEU A 53 4.49 -8.95 -10.37
N GLU A 54 5.40 -9.72 -10.98
CA GLU A 54 6.33 -10.56 -10.22
C GLU A 54 7.31 -9.73 -9.38
N ARG A 55 7.82 -10.33 -8.31
CA ARG A 55 8.79 -9.67 -7.43
C ARG A 55 10.04 -9.29 -8.21
N GLY A 56 10.35 -7.99 -8.23
CA GLY A 56 11.53 -7.44 -8.90
C GLY A 56 11.33 -7.12 -10.38
N ALA A 57 10.18 -7.48 -10.95
CA ALA A 57 9.80 -7.06 -12.29
C ALA A 57 9.39 -5.58 -12.30
N VAL A 58 9.39 -5.00 -13.50
CA VAL A 58 8.98 -3.62 -13.77
C VAL A 58 8.02 -3.62 -14.94
N ALA A 59 6.92 -2.88 -14.80
CA ALA A 59 5.99 -2.61 -15.89
C ALA A 59 5.96 -1.10 -16.15
N GLU A 60 5.92 -0.73 -17.43
CA GLU A 60 5.74 0.67 -17.82
C GLU A 60 4.28 1.10 -17.60
N VAL A 61 4.11 2.33 -17.13
CA VAL A 61 2.79 2.93 -16.92
C VAL A 61 2.36 3.65 -18.19
N ASP A 62 1.08 3.52 -18.55
CA ASP A 62 0.52 4.27 -19.67
C ASP A 62 0.71 5.78 -19.52
N ARG A 63 1.19 6.42 -20.59
CA ARG A 63 1.55 7.84 -20.57
C ARG A 63 0.33 8.74 -20.29
N ASN A 64 -0.83 8.42 -20.84
CA ASN A 64 -2.03 9.22 -20.63
C ASN A 64 -2.52 9.09 -19.18
N GLN A 65 -2.49 7.89 -18.62
CA GLN A 65 -2.82 7.67 -17.21
C GLN A 65 -1.90 8.45 -16.28
N LEU A 66 -0.58 8.43 -16.55
CA LEU A 66 0.39 9.20 -15.78
C LEU A 66 0.12 10.71 -15.86
N PHE A 67 -0.20 11.22 -17.06
CA PHE A 67 -0.51 12.62 -17.26
C PHE A 67 -1.74 13.06 -16.46
N ILE A 68 -2.84 12.28 -16.52
CA ILE A 68 -4.07 12.55 -15.76
C ILE A 68 -3.78 12.55 -14.25
N PHE A 69 -3.06 11.55 -13.75
CA PHE A 69 -2.73 11.48 -12.34
C PHE A 69 -1.93 12.70 -11.87
N ARG A 70 -0.92 13.13 -12.64
CA ARG A 70 -0.12 14.32 -12.31
C ARG A 70 -0.96 15.59 -12.23
N GLN A 71 -1.99 15.72 -13.07
CA GLN A 71 -2.90 16.87 -13.02
C GLN A 71 -3.84 16.84 -11.80
N SER A 72 -4.14 15.65 -11.26
CA SER A 72 -4.99 15.50 -10.07
C SER A 72 -4.28 15.82 -8.75
N LEU A 73 -2.95 15.96 -8.76
CA LEU A 73 -2.20 16.22 -7.54
C LEU A 73 -2.40 17.67 -7.06
N PRO A 74 -2.59 17.90 -5.75
CA PRO A 74 -2.61 19.26 -5.21
C PRO A 74 -1.26 19.95 -5.46
N LYS A 75 -1.31 21.25 -5.73
CA LYS A 75 -0.13 22.10 -5.94
C LYS A 75 0.60 22.41 -4.65
#